data_AF-A0A511JP40-F1
#
_entry.id   AF-A0A511JP40-F1
#
_cell.length_a   1.000
_cell.length_b   1.000
_cell.length_c   1.000
_cell.angle_alpha   90.00
_cell.angle_beta   90.00
_cell.angle_gamma   90.00
#
_symmetry.space_group_name_H-M   'P 1'
#
loop_
_entity.id
_entity.type
_entity.pdbx_description
1 polymer ?
#
loop_
_entity_poly.entity_id
_entity_poly.type
_entity_poly.pdbx_seq_one_letter_code
_entity_poly.pdbx_strand_id
1 'polypeptide(L)'
;MDPSANPSVPQVPSSAEQYVRAYRPKSVSDWAQIAPAAIALVLRGAPTKDRARKDIQAIAAAAGHLERIGRPLTVDELVADHTLLSLDQAMAREGLDSGTRENVRGILRRLQAGHHGVPGRRPRRAPGERVLYMPEPGIVDDLARIAQAASTGDRDGSAFLAAVERARRARTARGSSPSHEGDEWIRARSFARRHGLNLTTRSLAAAVTHEVLASDAPLATLIETCGLTVRDLDLGLTHAHALGEFVSS
;
A
#
# COMPACT_ATOMS: atom_id res chain seq x y z
N MET A 1 -13.51 19.88 -51.08
CA MET A 1 -14.26 19.14 -50.05
C MET A 1 -13.30 18.94 -48.89
N ASP A 2 -13.48 19.74 -47.86
CA ASP A 2 -12.63 19.78 -46.67
C ASP A 2 -13.41 19.05 -45.56
N PRO A 3 -13.03 17.83 -45.18
CA PRO A 3 -13.81 17.07 -44.21
C PRO A 3 -13.41 17.54 -42.81
N SER A 4 -14.32 18.31 -42.22
CA SER A 4 -14.60 18.27 -40.78
C SER A 4 -13.50 18.84 -39.88
N ALA A 5 -13.50 20.17 -39.80
CA ALA A 5 -13.27 20.87 -38.54
C ALA A 5 -14.10 20.17 -37.44
N ASN A 6 -13.40 19.49 -36.53
CA ASN A 6 -13.98 18.90 -35.34
C ASN A 6 -14.40 20.08 -34.44
N PRO A 7 -15.69 20.32 -34.15
CA PRO A 7 -16.07 21.34 -33.20
C PRO A 7 -15.57 20.88 -31.83
N SER A 8 -14.66 21.67 -31.23
CA SER A 8 -14.23 21.54 -29.85
C SER A 8 -15.45 21.44 -28.96
N VAL A 9 -15.77 20.22 -28.52
CA VAL A 9 -16.84 19.98 -27.54
C VAL A 9 -16.49 20.79 -26.30
N PRO A 10 -17.35 21.72 -25.84
CA PRO A 10 -17.14 22.37 -24.56
C PRO A 10 -17.14 21.29 -23.48
N GLN A 11 -15.99 21.04 -22.86
CA GLN A 11 -15.90 20.12 -21.73
C GLN A 11 -16.81 20.65 -20.61
N VAL A 12 -17.92 19.95 -20.38
CA VAL A 12 -18.77 20.18 -19.21
C VAL A 12 -17.89 19.92 -17.98
N PRO A 13 -17.66 20.90 -17.09
CA PRO A 13 -16.77 20.72 -15.95
C PRO A 13 -17.25 19.55 -15.10
N SER A 14 -16.35 18.62 -14.81
CA SER A 14 -16.65 17.41 -14.03
C SER A 14 -17.33 17.78 -12.71
N SER A 15 -18.24 16.92 -12.22
CA SER A 15 -18.91 17.11 -10.92
C SER A 15 -17.95 17.26 -9.74
N ALA A 16 -16.69 16.84 -9.90
CA ALA A 16 -15.60 17.06 -8.96
C ALA A 16 -15.15 18.54 -8.94
N GLU A 17 -14.91 19.16 -10.10
CA GLU A 17 -14.46 20.55 -10.18
C GLU A 17 -15.48 21.52 -9.58
N GLN A 18 -16.76 21.35 -9.91
CA GLN A 18 -17.84 22.15 -9.34
C GLN A 18 -17.87 22.02 -7.81
N TYR A 19 -17.71 20.80 -7.28
CA TYR A 19 -17.71 20.56 -5.85
C TYR A 19 -16.56 21.27 -5.13
N VAL A 20 -15.32 21.10 -5.61
CA VAL A 20 -14.14 21.66 -4.96
C VAL A 20 -14.16 23.19 -5.03
N ARG A 21 -14.63 23.79 -6.13
CA ARG A 21 -14.78 25.24 -6.25
C ARG A 21 -15.84 25.82 -5.30
N ALA A 22 -16.93 25.08 -5.08
CA ALA A 22 -18.00 25.47 -4.14
C ALA A 22 -17.63 25.21 -2.67
N TYR A 23 -16.62 24.39 -2.41
CA TYR A 23 -16.25 23.99 -1.04
C TYR A 23 -15.72 25.19 -0.23
N ARG A 24 -16.31 25.39 0.96
CA ARG A 24 -15.92 26.42 1.93
C ARG A 24 -15.88 25.79 3.33
N PRO A 25 -14.69 25.49 3.87
CA PRO A 25 -14.58 24.95 5.22
C PRO A 25 -14.93 26.03 6.25
N LYS A 26 -15.72 25.65 7.27
CA LYS A 26 -16.10 26.57 8.36
C LYS A 26 -14.97 26.83 9.36
N SER A 27 -13.99 25.94 9.41
CA SER A 27 -12.91 25.92 10.39
C SER A 27 -11.64 26.62 9.92
N VAL A 28 -11.69 27.29 8.76
CA VAL A 28 -10.53 28.00 8.19
C VAL A 28 -10.97 29.41 7.84
N SER A 29 -10.51 30.40 8.60
CA SER A 29 -10.89 31.82 8.41
C SER A 29 -10.43 32.36 7.07
N ASP A 30 -9.17 32.09 6.69
CA ASP A 30 -8.54 32.69 5.51
C ASP A 30 -8.54 31.73 4.30
N TRP A 31 -9.56 30.87 4.21
CA TRP A 31 -9.67 29.88 3.13
C TRP A 31 -9.59 30.51 1.73
N ALA A 32 -10.15 31.71 1.55
CA ALA A 32 -10.15 32.41 0.26
C ALA A 32 -8.73 32.62 -0.30
N GLN A 33 -7.72 32.80 0.56
CA GLN A 33 -6.33 33.00 0.15
C GLN A 33 -5.71 31.73 -0.44
N ILE A 34 -5.99 30.57 0.15
CA ILE A 34 -5.41 29.29 -0.28
C ILE A 34 -6.28 28.51 -1.25
N ALA A 35 -7.58 28.83 -1.35
CA ALA A 35 -8.54 28.09 -2.14
C ALA A 35 -8.12 27.88 -3.60
N PRO A 36 -7.63 28.88 -4.36
CA PRO A 36 -7.23 28.67 -5.76
C PRO A 36 -6.14 27.61 -5.90
N ALA A 37 -5.12 27.67 -5.04
CA ALA A 37 -3.99 26.76 -5.08
C ALA A 37 -4.34 25.36 -4.55
N ALA A 38 -5.19 25.28 -3.50
CA ALA A 38 -5.75 24.03 -3.01
C ALA A 38 -6.61 23.31 -4.06
N ILE A 39 -7.48 24.07 -4.76
CA ILE A 39 -8.31 23.54 -5.85
C ILE A 39 -7.41 22.99 -6.97
N ALA A 40 -6.41 23.77 -7.40
CA ALA A 40 -5.48 23.35 -8.44
C ALA A 40 -4.74 22.05 -8.05
N LEU A 41 -4.32 21.93 -6.79
CA LEU A 41 -3.65 20.74 -6.27
C LEU A 41 -4.56 19.50 -6.31
N VAL A 42 -5.82 19.63 -5.88
CA VAL A 42 -6.78 18.52 -5.91
C VAL A 42 -7.07 18.08 -7.34
N LEU A 43 -7.28 19.02 -8.26
CA LEU A 43 -7.67 18.72 -9.65
C LEU A 43 -6.52 18.14 -10.48
N ARG A 44 -5.26 18.43 -10.13
CA ARG A 44 -4.08 17.85 -10.80
C ARG A 44 -4.10 16.31 -10.82
N GLY A 45 -4.73 15.68 -9.84
CA GLY A 45 -4.86 14.22 -9.75
C GLY A 45 -5.98 13.59 -10.59
N ALA A 46 -6.70 14.37 -11.41
CA ALA A 46 -7.92 13.97 -12.13
C ALA A 46 -8.89 13.13 -11.26
N PRO A 47 -9.28 13.62 -10.06
CA PRO A 47 -10.01 12.82 -9.10
C PRO A 47 -11.48 12.57 -9.51
N THR A 48 -12.03 11.44 -9.08
CA THR A 48 -13.49 11.26 -9.02
C THR A 48 -14.10 12.26 -8.02
N LYS A 49 -15.41 12.51 -8.09
CA LYS A 49 -16.11 13.43 -7.16
C LYS A 49 -15.85 13.11 -5.69
N ASP A 50 -15.99 11.85 -5.29
CA ASP A 50 -15.78 11.42 -3.90
C ASP A 50 -14.33 11.60 -3.46
N ARG A 51 -13.39 11.37 -4.37
CA ARG A 51 -11.97 11.59 -4.09
C ARG A 51 -11.67 13.08 -3.94
N ALA A 52 -12.18 13.91 -4.85
CA ALA A 52 -12.02 15.37 -4.78
C ALA A 52 -12.59 15.95 -3.47
N ARG A 53 -13.73 15.41 -3.02
CA ARG A 53 -14.34 15.74 -1.72
C ARG A 53 -13.43 15.39 -0.55
N LYS A 54 -12.90 14.17 -0.49
CA LYS A 54 -12.00 13.75 0.60
C LYS A 54 -10.71 14.57 0.60
N ASP A 55 -10.18 14.87 -0.58
CA ASP A 55 -8.92 15.60 -0.73
C ASP A 55 -9.04 17.05 -0.25
N ILE A 56 -10.12 17.74 -0.65
CA ILE A 56 -10.33 19.12 -0.20
C ILE A 56 -10.65 19.22 1.29
N GLN A 57 -11.31 18.20 1.87
CA GLN A 57 -11.54 18.10 3.31
C GLN A 57 -10.23 17.89 4.09
N ALA A 58 -9.32 17.05 3.57
CA ALA A 58 -8.00 16.84 4.18
C ALA A 58 -7.16 18.12 4.13
N ILE A 59 -7.18 18.86 3.01
CA ILE A 59 -6.52 20.18 2.92
C ILE A 59 -7.11 21.16 3.93
N ALA A 60 -8.43 21.21 4.09
CA ALA A 60 -9.06 22.07 5.09
C ALA A 60 -8.67 21.71 6.53
N ALA A 61 -8.51 20.42 6.84
CA ALA A 61 -8.02 19.97 8.15
C ALA A 61 -6.57 20.43 8.40
N ALA A 62 -5.69 20.32 7.39
CA ALA A 62 -4.32 20.81 7.46
C ALA A 62 -4.28 22.35 7.61
N ALA A 63 -5.11 23.07 6.86
CA ALA A 63 -5.23 24.53 6.94
C ALA A 63 -5.70 24.99 8.32
N GLY A 64 -6.78 24.41 8.84
CA GLY A 64 -7.26 24.73 10.19
C GLY A 64 -6.23 24.38 11.26
N HIS A 65 -5.41 23.34 11.03
CA HIS A 65 -4.29 23.06 11.92
C HIS A 65 -3.22 24.15 11.89
N LEU A 66 -2.80 24.60 10.70
CA LEU A 66 -1.82 25.69 10.54
C LEU A 66 -2.30 27.00 11.17
N GLU A 67 -3.58 27.38 10.98
CA GLU A 67 -4.16 28.57 11.63
C GLU A 67 -4.07 28.45 13.16
N ARG A 68 -4.45 27.29 13.72
CA ARG A 68 -4.42 27.08 15.18
C ARG A 68 -3.02 27.19 15.77
N ILE A 69 -1.99 26.82 15.02
CA ILE A 69 -0.58 26.90 15.46
C ILE A 69 0.13 28.17 14.96
N GLY A 70 -0.61 29.12 14.36
CA GLY A 70 -0.08 30.41 13.90
C GLY A 70 0.93 30.32 12.76
N ARG A 71 0.82 29.31 11.89
CA ARG A 71 1.73 29.10 10.74
C ARG A 71 1.13 29.68 9.45
N PRO A 72 1.98 30.08 8.47
CA PRO A 72 1.49 30.63 7.21
C PRO A 72 0.60 29.65 6.43
N LEU A 73 -0.52 30.14 5.93
CA LEU A 73 -1.40 29.39 5.03
C LEU A 73 -0.89 29.44 3.59
N THR A 74 -0.03 28.49 3.24
CA THR A 74 0.46 28.30 1.86
C THR A 74 0.35 26.82 1.48
N VAL A 75 0.32 26.52 0.18
CA VAL A 75 0.30 25.12 -0.27
C VAL A 75 1.57 24.39 0.13
N ASP A 76 2.73 25.04 0.06
CA ASP A 76 4.01 24.46 0.50
C ASP A 76 3.95 24.04 1.97
N GLU A 77 3.42 24.92 2.83
CA GLU A 77 3.30 24.63 4.26
C GLU A 77 2.24 23.56 4.55
N LEU A 78 1.12 23.54 3.82
CA LEU A 78 0.05 22.54 3.97
C LEU A 78 0.53 21.11 3.73
N VAL A 79 1.48 20.94 2.81
CA VAL A 79 2.02 19.63 2.42
C VAL A 79 3.42 19.36 2.97
N ALA A 80 3.97 20.25 3.79
CA ALA A 80 5.29 20.07 4.38
C ALA A 80 5.31 18.92 5.41
N ASP A 81 6.41 18.17 5.46
CA ASP A 81 6.55 16.99 6.32
C ASP A 81 6.28 17.29 7.81
N HIS A 82 6.77 18.43 8.30
CA HIS A 82 6.56 18.84 9.68
C HIS A 82 5.08 19.15 9.97
N THR A 83 4.35 19.73 9.01
CA THR A 83 2.91 19.99 9.12
C THR A 83 2.14 18.68 9.18
N LEU A 84 2.48 17.71 8.31
CA LEU A 84 1.82 16.40 8.31
C LEU A 84 2.04 15.65 9.63
N LEU A 85 3.26 15.70 10.17
CA LEU A 85 3.60 15.10 11.46
C LEU A 85 2.87 15.80 12.62
N SER A 86 2.86 17.14 12.64
CA SER A 86 2.20 17.92 13.67
C SER A 86 0.68 17.72 13.66
N LEU A 87 0.07 17.65 12.48
CA LEU A 87 -1.35 17.35 12.32
C LEU A 87 -1.69 15.95 12.84
N ASP A 88 -0.89 14.94 12.48
CA ASP A 88 -1.09 13.56 12.93
C ASP A 88 -1.05 13.44 14.47
N GLN A 89 -0.11 14.15 15.10
CA GLN A 89 -0.02 14.25 16.56
C GLN A 89 -1.22 14.97 17.18
N ALA A 90 -1.69 16.06 16.57
CA ALA A 90 -2.89 16.77 17.03
C ALA A 90 -4.13 15.87 16.95
N MET A 91 -4.32 15.16 15.83
CA MET A 91 -5.41 14.22 15.67
C MET A 91 -5.35 13.08 16.69
N ALA A 92 -4.15 12.60 17.02
CA ALA A 92 -3.96 11.60 18.07
C ALA A 92 -4.41 12.10 19.45
N ARG A 93 -4.07 13.36 19.78
CA ARG A 93 -4.48 14.00 21.05
C ARG A 93 -5.98 14.25 21.13
N GLU A 94 -6.63 14.51 19.99
CA GLU A 94 -8.08 14.64 19.88
C GLU A 94 -8.82 13.29 19.94
N GLY A 95 -8.09 12.17 20.05
CA GLY A 95 -8.68 10.83 20.19
C GLY A 95 -9.23 10.26 18.89
N LEU A 96 -8.82 10.77 17.73
CA LEU A 96 -9.21 10.21 16.44
C LEU A 96 -8.64 8.80 16.25
N ASP A 97 -9.46 7.90 15.71
CA ASP A 97 -9.08 6.51 15.50
C ASP A 97 -7.91 6.37 14.52
N SER A 98 -7.17 5.26 14.64
CA SER A 98 -6.00 4.99 13.79
C SER A 98 -6.34 4.91 12.30
N GLY A 99 -7.53 4.42 11.94
CA GLY A 99 -7.98 4.31 10.56
C GLY A 99 -8.25 5.67 9.92
N THR A 100 -8.93 6.57 10.62
CA THR A 100 -9.15 7.95 10.16
C THR A 100 -7.83 8.71 10.01
N ARG A 101 -6.92 8.58 10.98
CA ARG A 101 -5.59 9.20 10.91
C ARG A 101 -4.79 8.69 9.70
N GLU A 102 -4.74 7.37 9.50
CA GLU A 102 -4.01 6.77 8.38
C GLU A 102 -4.63 7.18 7.02
N ASN A 103 -5.95 7.27 6.94
CA ASN A 103 -6.63 7.77 5.74
C ASN A 103 -6.26 9.22 5.41
N VAL A 104 -6.30 10.12 6.39
CA VAL A 104 -5.93 11.54 6.20
C VAL A 104 -4.46 11.66 5.82
N ARG A 105 -3.57 10.93 6.50
CA ARG A 105 -2.14 10.88 6.21
C ARG A 105 -1.86 10.40 4.78
N GLY A 106 -2.52 9.33 4.35
CA GLY A 106 -2.39 8.80 2.99
C GLY A 106 -2.87 9.77 1.91
N ILE A 107 -3.94 10.53 2.17
CA ILE A 107 -4.42 11.59 1.28
C ILE A 107 -3.39 12.72 1.19
N LEU A 108 -2.90 13.23 2.32
CA LEU A 108 -1.98 14.36 2.36
C LEU A 108 -0.61 14.03 1.73
N ARG A 109 -0.05 12.83 1.98
CA ARG A 109 1.18 12.38 1.31
C ARG A 109 1.03 12.28 -0.21
N ARG A 110 -0.15 11.87 -0.68
CA ARG A 110 -0.42 11.83 -2.11
C ARG A 110 -0.52 13.24 -2.71
N LEU A 111 -1.15 14.18 -1.99
CA LEU A 111 -1.22 15.58 -2.40
C LEU A 111 0.18 16.22 -2.40
N GLN A 112 1.01 15.94 -1.39
CA GLN A 112 2.41 16.34 -1.33
C GLN A 112 3.20 15.84 -2.55
N ALA A 113 3.09 14.56 -2.91
CA ALA A 113 3.74 14.03 -4.09
C ALA A 113 3.26 14.73 -5.38
N GLY A 114 1.95 14.95 -5.51
CA GLY A 114 1.35 15.70 -6.63
C GLY A 114 1.81 17.16 -6.69
N HIS A 115 2.07 17.78 -5.54
CA HIS A 115 2.63 19.13 -5.45
C HIS A 115 4.06 19.18 -6.00
N HIS A 116 4.90 18.21 -5.61
CA HIS A 116 6.28 18.08 -6.08
C HIS A 116 6.42 17.50 -7.50
N GLY A 117 5.32 17.21 -8.20
CA GLY A 117 5.36 16.62 -9.54
C GLY A 117 5.85 15.17 -9.58
N VAL A 118 5.88 14.49 -8.42
CA VAL A 118 6.29 13.08 -8.31
C VAL A 118 5.03 12.20 -8.30
N PRO A 119 5.02 11.06 -9.02
CA PRO A 119 3.90 10.15 -8.94
C PRO A 119 3.72 9.64 -7.51
N GLY A 120 2.63 10.04 -6.84
CA GLY A 120 2.33 9.67 -5.44
C GLY A 120 2.18 8.17 -5.19
N ARG A 121 2.10 7.38 -6.26
CA ARG A 121 2.32 5.93 -6.23
C ARG A 121 3.09 5.56 -7.49
N ARG A 122 4.08 4.66 -7.38
CA ARG A 122 4.67 4.05 -8.58
C ARG A 122 3.54 3.47 -9.44
N PRO A 123 3.59 3.63 -10.77
CA PRO A 123 2.59 3.04 -11.65
C PRO A 123 2.47 1.54 -11.35
N ARG A 124 1.24 1.03 -11.41
CA ARG A 124 0.99 -0.38 -11.21
C ARG A 124 1.70 -1.13 -12.33
N ARG A 125 2.72 -1.92 -11.98
CA ARG A 125 3.48 -2.76 -12.93
C ARG A 125 2.52 -3.61 -13.76
N ALA A 126 2.84 -3.77 -15.04
CA ALA A 126 2.07 -4.62 -15.93
C ALA A 126 2.09 -6.09 -15.44
N PRO A 127 1.11 -6.93 -15.81
CA PRO A 127 1.06 -8.34 -15.40
C PRO A 127 2.38 -9.10 -15.51
N GLY A 128 3.07 -9.04 -16.66
CA GLY A 128 4.37 -9.71 -16.87
C GLY A 128 5.53 -9.09 -16.08
N GLU A 129 5.56 -7.77 -15.91
CA GLU A 129 6.58 -7.10 -15.10
C GLU A 129 6.46 -7.42 -13.62
N ARG A 130 5.29 -7.85 -13.13
CA ARG A 130 5.10 -8.19 -11.71
C ARG A 130 5.82 -9.49 -11.33
N VAL A 131 5.88 -10.46 -12.25
CA VAL A 131 6.50 -11.78 -12.05
C VAL A 131 7.97 -11.63 -11.65
N LEU A 132 8.70 -10.71 -12.30
CA LEU A 132 10.12 -10.40 -12.03
C LEU A 132 10.43 -9.85 -10.62
N TYR A 133 9.40 -9.47 -9.84
CA TYR A 133 9.57 -8.96 -8.47
C TYR A 133 8.81 -9.79 -7.44
N MET A 134 8.36 -10.98 -7.83
CA MET A 134 7.79 -11.94 -6.90
C MET A 134 8.93 -12.77 -6.30
N PRO A 135 8.82 -13.19 -5.02
CA PRO A 135 9.73 -14.18 -4.47
C PRO A 135 9.73 -15.41 -5.38
N GLU A 136 10.91 -15.90 -5.71
CA GLU A 136 11.05 -17.10 -6.53
C GLU A 136 10.68 -18.35 -5.73
N PRO A 137 10.25 -19.43 -6.39
CA PRO A 137 9.91 -20.69 -5.73
C PRO A 137 10.99 -21.24 -4.79
N GLY A 138 12.27 -20.99 -5.09
CA GLY A 138 13.41 -21.43 -4.26
C GLY A 138 13.39 -20.91 -2.82
N ILE A 139 12.55 -19.90 -2.52
CA ILE A 139 12.31 -19.47 -1.14
C ILE A 139 11.73 -20.58 -0.25
N VAL A 140 11.02 -21.56 -0.83
CA VAL A 140 10.48 -22.73 -0.11
C VAL A 140 11.64 -23.62 0.36
N ASP A 141 12.61 -23.88 -0.51
CA ASP A 141 13.79 -24.69 -0.19
C ASP A 141 14.65 -24.00 0.87
N ASP A 142 14.81 -22.68 0.78
CA ASP A 142 15.46 -21.88 1.81
C ASP A 142 14.75 -21.97 3.16
N LEU A 143 13.41 -21.88 3.19
CA LEU A 143 12.66 -22.06 4.44
C LEU A 143 12.83 -23.47 5.01
N ALA A 144 12.77 -24.51 4.17
CA ALA A 144 12.92 -25.90 4.60
C ALA A 144 14.31 -26.16 5.19
N ARG A 145 15.36 -25.70 4.52
CA ARG A 145 16.76 -25.78 4.99
C ARG A 145 16.94 -25.07 6.33
N ILE A 146 16.39 -23.87 6.49
CA ILE A 146 16.50 -23.09 7.73
C ILE A 146 15.65 -23.73 8.84
N ALA A 147 14.49 -24.31 8.52
CA ALA A 147 13.66 -25.03 9.48
C ALA A 147 14.37 -26.28 10.04
N GLN A 148 15.13 -26.99 9.19
CA GLN A 148 15.99 -28.09 9.66
C GLN A 148 17.04 -27.59 10.65
N ALA A 149 17.71 -26.47 10.37
CA ALA A 149 18.66 -25.87 11.30
C ALA A 149 17.99 -25.38 12.60
N ALA A 150 16.76 -24.88 12.53
CA ALA A 150 15.99 -24.45 13.69
C ALA A 150 15.57 -25.61 14.63
N SER A 151 15.47 -26.82 14.09
CA SER A 151 15.07 -28.02 14.86
C SER A 151 16.09 -28.44 15.93
N THR A 152 17.31 -27.88 15.90
CA THR A 152 18.37 -28.17 16.89
C THR A 152 18.18 -27.43 18.23
N GLY A 153 17.13 -26.62 18.38
CA GLY A 153 16.58 -26.28 19.70
C GLY A 153 17.03 -24.96 20.35
N ASP A 154 17.52 -23.96 19.61
CA ASP A 154 17.72 -22.62 20.18
C ASP A 154 16.40 -21.81 20.24
N ARG A 155 16.35 -20.80 21.12
CA ARG A 155 15.14 -19.99 21.33
C ARG A 155 14.72 -19.22 20.07
N ASP A 156 15.69 -18.78 19.28
CA ASP A 156 15.43 -18.00 18.07
C ASP A 156 14.95 -18.89 16.91
N GLY A 157 15.44 -20.12 16.81
CA GLY A 157 14.96 -21.16 15.89
C GLY A 157 13.55 -21.63 16.26
N SER A 158 13.24 -21.76 17.55
CA SER A 158 11.87 -22.03 18.02
C SER A 158 10.91 -20.92 17.59
N ALA A 159 11.32 -19.64 17.70
CA ALA A 159 10.54 -18.50 17.23
C ALA A 159 10.38 -18.49 15.70
N PHE A 160 11.42 -18.91 14.96
CA PHE A 160 11.34 -19.08 13.51
C PHE A 160 10.32 -20.15 13.11
N LEU A 161 10.37 -21.34 13.71
CA LEU A 161 9.40 -22.42 13.45
C LEU A 161 7.97 -22.00 13.80
N ALA A 162 7.79 -21.33 14.94
CA ALA A 162 6.49 -20.81 15.34
C ALA A 162 5.93 -19.77 14.34
N ALA A 163 6.79 -18.91 13.79
CA ALA A 163 6.39 -17.94 12.76
C ALA A 163 5.97 -18.63 11.45
N VAL A 164 6.70 -19.67 11.01
CA VAL A 164 6.36 -20.46 9.82
C VAL A 164 5.02 -21.18 10.01
N GLU A 165 4.84 -21.88 11.13
CA GLU A 165 3.58 -22.58 11.44
C GLU A 165 2.39 -21.64 11.60
N ARG A 166 2.62 -20.43 12.13
CA ARG A 166 1.59 -19.38 12.18
C ARG A 166 1.21 -18.93 10.77
N ALA A 167 2.17 -18.75 9.88
CA ALA A 167 1.90 -18.37 8.50
C ALA A 167 1.16 -19.47 7.72
N ARG A 168 1.52 -20.74 7.92
CA ARG A 168 0.81 -21.90 7.34
C ARG A 168 -0.65 -21.95 7.80
N ARG A 169 -0.90 -21.86 9.11
CA ARG A 169 -2.26 -21.82 9.68
C ARG A 169 -3.06 -20.62 9.19
N ALA A 170 -2.43 -19.46 9.10
CA ALA A 170 -3.08 -18.25 8.63
C ALA A 170 -3.52 -18.37 7.16
N ARG A 171 -2.73 -19.09 6.33
CA ARG A 171 -3.07 -19.36 4.93
C ARG A 171 -4.30 -20.26 4.80
N THR A 172 -4.46 -21.25 5.68
CA THR A 172 -5.63 -22.16 5.64
C THR A 172 -6.88 -21.55 6.30
N ALA A 173 -6.74 -20.55 7.17
CA ALA A 173 -7.84 -19.96 7.95
C ALA A 173 -8.67 -18.87 7.23
N ARG A 174 -8.65 -18.78 5.90
CA ARG A 174 -9.42 -17.80 5.09
C ARG A 174 -9.43 -16.35 5.64
N GLY A 175 -8.29 -15.66 5.53
CA GLY A 175 -8.29 -14.18 5.51
C GLY A 175 -7.70 -13.45 6.72
N SER A 176 -7.03 -14.14 7.64
CA SER A 176 -6.22 -13.45 8.65
C SER A 176 -4.78 -13.39 8.15
N SER A 177 -4.28 -12.20 7.80
CA SER A 177 -2.82 -12.04 7.71
C SER A 177 -2.26 -12.26 9.11
N PRO A 178 -1.27 -13.13 9.29
CA PRO A 178 -0.67 -13.32 10.61
C PRO A 178 -0.08 -11.98 11.05
N SER A 179 -0.60 -11.42 12.15
CA SER A 179 0.09 -10.31 12.82
C SER A 179 1.39 -10.86 13.37
N HIS A 180 2.50 -10.44 12.78
CA HIS A 180 3.85 -10.79 13.21
C HIS A 180 4.45 -9.61 14.00
N GLU A 181 3.72 -9.14 14.99
CA GLU A 181 4.19 -8.06 15.88
C GLU A 181 4.80 -8.65 17.15
N GLY A 182 5.86 -8.00 17.65
CA GLY A 182 6.52 -8.35 18.91
C GLY A 182 7.84 -9.10 18.81
N ASP A 183 8.39 -9.43 19.97
CA ASP A 183 9.75 -9.96 20.15
C ASP A 183 10.00 -11.30 19.45
N GLU A 184 8.97 -12.15 19.35
CA GLU A 184 9.05 -13.44 18.67
C GLU A 184 9.37 -13.28 17.17
N TRP A 185 8.78 -12.28 16.52
CA TRP A 185 9.04 -11.99 15.11
C TRP A 185 10.46 -11.42 14.90
N ILE A 186 10.92 -10.56 15.81
CA ILE A 186 12.29 -10.03 15.77
C ILE A 186 13.30 -11.18 15.86
N ARG A 187 13.07 -12.13 16.77
CA ARG A 187 13.90 -13.33 16.93
C ARG A 187 13.88 -14.23 15.70
N ALA A 188 12.70 -14.53 15.17
CA ALA A 188 12.54 -15.32 13.95
C ALA A 188 13.32 -14.72 12.76
N ARG A 189 13.25 -13.40 12.60
CA ARG A 189 14.01 -12.68 11.56
C ARG A 189 15.51 -12.70 11.81
N SER A 190 15.94 -12.53 13.06
CA SER A 190 17.35 -12.62 13.44
C SER A 190 17.92 -14.01 13.13
N PHE A 191 17.18 -15.06 13.48
CA PHE A 191 17.52 -16.44 13.13
C PHE A 191 17.67 -16.63 11.62
N ALA A 192 16.63 -16.31 10.85
CA ALA A 192 16.65 -16.46 9.40
C ALA A 192 17.83 -15.70 8.76
N ARG A 193 18.13 -14.49 9.26
CA ARG A 193 19.24 -13.68 8.79
C ARG A 193 20.60 -14.33 9.02
N ARG A 194 20.82 -14.97 10.18
CA ARG A 194 22.04 -15.74 10.47
C ARG A 194 22.23 -16.91 9.50
N HIS A 195 21.14 -17.43 8.93
CA HIS A 195 21.15 -18.51 7.95
C HIS A 195 21.01 -18.06 6.48
N GLY A 196 21.19 -16.77 6.22
CA GLY A 196 21.26 -16.20 4.87
C GLY A 196 19.93 -15.74 4.28
N LEU A 197 18.82 -15.80 5.02
CA LEU A 197 17.50 -15.39 4.53
C LEU A 197 17.05 -14.07 5.18
N ASN A 198 16.82 -13.04 4.36
CA ASN A 198 16.18 -11.81 4.83
C ASN A 198 14.66 -11.99 4.96
N LEU A 199 14.24 -12.59 6.07
CA LEU A 199 12.83 -12.89 6.30
C LEU A 199 12.00 -11.61 6.50
N THR A 200 10.98 -11.46 5.66
CA THR A 200 9.93 -10.44 5.76
C THR A 200 8.57 -11.12 5.80
N THR A 201 7.54 -10.43 6.29
CA THR A 201 6.17 -10.96 6.28
C THR A 201 5.72 -11.32 4.86
N ARG A 202 6.13 -10.51 3.88
CA ARG A 202 5.84 -10.74 2.47
C ARG A 202 6.54 -11.99 1.93
N SER A 203 7.80 -12.20 2.27
CA SER A 203 8.58 -13.34 1.79
C SER A 203 8.08 -14.64 2.43
N LEU A 204 7.74 -14.62 3.72
CA LEU A 204 7.13 -15.75 4.41
C LEU A 204 5.74 -16.10 3.84
N ALA A 205 4.90 -15.08 3.59
CA ALA A 205 3.58 -15.28 3.01
C ALA A 205 3.66 -15.85 1.58
N ALA A 206 4.65 -15.42 0.78
CA ALA A 206 4.87 -15.94 -0.57
C ALA A 206 5.38 -17.39 -0.54
N ALA A 207 6.30 -17.72 0.36
CA ALA A 207 6.82 -19.07 0.50
C ALA A 207 5.71 -20.08 0.88
N VAL A 208 4.87 -19.74 1.86
CA VAL A 208 3.70 -20.57 2.21
C VAL A 208 2.69 -20.64 1.05
N THR A 209 2.55 -19.58 0.24
CA THR A 209 1.74 -19.67 -0.98
C THR A 209 2.36 -20.65 -1.98
N HIS A 210 3.68 -20.63 -2.18
CA HIS A 210 4.36 -21.61 -3.05
C HIS A 210 4.21 -23.04 -2.53
N GLU A 211 4.29 -23.29 -1.21
CA GLU A 211 4.00 -24.59 -0.60
C GLU A 211 2.59 -25.09 -0.98
N VAL A 212 1.59 -24.20 -0.91
CA VAL A 212 0.20 -24.53 -1.28
C VAL A 212 0.07 -24.77 -2.78
N LEU A 213 0.66 -23.91 -3.62
CA LEU A 213 0.61 -24.04 -5.07
C LEU A 213 1.35 -25.26 -5.60
N ALA A 214 2.34 -25.77 -4.87
CA ALA A 214 3.06 -27.00 -5.20
C ALA A 214 2.32 -28.28 -4.77
N SER A 215 1.17 -28.18 -4.09
CA SER A 215 0.37 -29.35 -3.74
C SER A 215 -0.37 -29.93 -4.95
N ASP A 216 -0.58 -31.25 -4.97
CA ASP A 216 -1.29 -31.96 -6.04
C ASP A 216 -2.81 -31.71 -6.07
N ALA A 217 -3.32 -30.82 -5.21
CA ALA A 217 -4.76 -30.57 -5.14
C ALA A 217 -5.22 -29.71 -6.33
N PRO A 218 -6.46 -29.91 -6.84
CA PRO A 218 -7.00 -29.05 -7.88
C PRO A 218 -7.03 -27.58 -7.47
N LEU A 219 -6.67 -26.67 -8.38
CA LEU A 219 -6.58 -25.24 -8.08
C LEU A 219 -7.88 -24.65 -7.50
N ALA A 220 -9.03 -25.11 -7.97
CA ALA A 220 -10.33 -24.72 -7.43
C ALA A 220 -10.47 -25.07 -5.94
N THR A 221 -10.01 -26.25 -5.54
CA THR A 221 -9.96 -26.70 -4.13
C THR A 221 -8.99 -25.85 -3.32
N LEU A 222 -7.85 -25.45 -3.88
CA LEU A 222 -6.89 -24.58 -3.18
C LEU A 222 -7.40 -23.16 -3.00
N ILE A 223 -8.09 -22.60 -4.01
CA ILE A 223 -8.76 -21.29 -3.89
C ILE A 223 -9.80 -21.34 -2.77
N GLU A 224 -10.61 -22.39 -2.75
CA GLU A 224 -11.65 -22.57 -1.74
C GLU A 224 -11.07 -22.81 -0.35
N THR A 225 -10.11 -23.72 -0.19
CA THR A 225 -9.62 -24.14 1.14
C THR A 225 -8.56 -23.20 1.71
N CYS A 226 -7.73 -22.58 0.87
CA CYS A 226 -6.62 -21.70 1.29
C CYS A 226 -6.85 -20.21 0.97
N GLY A 227 -8.03 -19.85 0.46
CA GLY A 227 -8.40 -18.46 0.18
C GLY A 227 -7.45 -17.77 -0.81
N LEU A 228 -6.93 -18.51 -1.80
CA LEU A 228 -6.02 -17.95 -2.79
C LEU A 228 -6.70 -16.82 -3.57
N THR A 229 -6.01 -15.70 -3.69
CA THR A 229 -6.45 -14.55 -4.48
C THR A 229 -5.86 -14.61 -5.89
N VAL A 230 -6.39 -13.80 -6.81
CA VAL A 230 -5.79 -13.61 -8.15
C VAL A 230 -4.31 -13.25 -8.07
N ARG A 231 -3.89 -12.55 -7.01
CA ARG A 231 -2.49 -12.18 -6.80
C ARG A 231 -1.62 -13.36 -6.36
N ASP A 232 -2.19 -14.35 -5.68
CA ASP A 232 -1.48 -15.59 -5.33
C ASP A 232 -1.29 -16.45 -6.59
N LEU A 233 -2.22 -16.41 -7.55
CA LEU A 233 -2.05 -17.09 -8.84
C LEU A 233 -0.91 -16.51 -9.69
N ASP A 234 -0.61 -15.21 -9.54
CA ASP A 234 0.58 -14.61 -10.18
C ASP A 234 1.89 -15.26 -9.67
N LEU A 235 1.92 -15.82 -8.44
CA LEU A 235 3.07 -16.60 -7.94
C LEU A 235 3.14 -17.98 -8.62
N GLY A 236 2.01 -18.55 -9.04
CA GLY A 236 2.01 -19.77 -9.86
C GLY A 236 2.67 -19.55 -11.22
N LEU A 237 2.55 -18.33 -11.77
CA LEU A 237 3.19 -17.97 -13.03
C LEU A 237 4.73 -17.87 -12.93
N THR A 238 5.31 -17.67 -11.73
CA THR A 238 6.78 -17.72 -11.59
C THR A 238 7.30 -19.15 -11.78
N HIS A 239 6.54 -20.18 -11.39
CA HIS A 239 6.89 -21.58 -11.68
C HIS A 239 6.86 -21.84 -13.20
N ALA A 240 5.82 -21.38 -13.90
CA ALA A 240 5.70 -21.54 -15.34
C ALA A 240 6.79 -20.76 -16.10
N HIS A 241 7.16 -19.58 -15.62
CA HIS A 241 8.25 -18.78 -16.19
C HIS A 241 9.60 -19.46 -15.99
N ALA A 242 9.91 -19.93 -14.77
CA ALA A 242 11.13 -20.68 -14.48
C ALA A 242 11.24 -21.95 -15.34
N LEU A 243 10.14 -22.67 -15.58
CA LEU A 243 10.12 -23.84 -16.47
C LEU A 243 10.27 -23.47 -17.95
N GLY A 244 9.72 -22.34 -18.40
CA GLY A 244 9.83 -21.87 -19.79
C GLY A 244 11.23 -21.41 -20.18
N GLU A 245 12.02 -20.93 -19.22
CA GLU A 245 13.44 -20.60 -19.43
C GLU A 245 14.31 -21.86 -19.63
N PHE A 246 13.93 -23.01 -19.07
CA PHE A 246 14.62 -24.30 -19.27
C PHE A 246 14.33 -24.98 -20.61
N VAL A 247 13.21 -24.65 -21.28
CA VAL A 247 12.84 -25.26 -22.58
C VAL A 247 13.45 -24.50 -23.78
N SER A 248 14.08 -23.35 -23.53
CA SER A 248 14.68 -22.49 -24.56
C SER A 248 16.21 -22.51 -24.60
N SER A 249 16.84 -23.44 -23.86
CA SER A 249 18.31 -23.66 -23.79
C SER A 249 18.66 -25.06 -24.24
#